data_AF-E9HST3-F1
#
_entry.id   AF-E9HST3-F1
#
_cell.length_a   1.000
_cell.length_b   1.000
_cell.length_c   1.000
_cell.angle_alpha   90.00
_cell.angle_beta   90.00
_cell.angle_gamma   90.00
#
_symmetry.space_group_name_H-M   'P 1'
#
loop_
_entity.id
_entity.type
_entity.pdbx_description
1 polymer ?
#
loop_
_entity_poly.entity_id
_entity_poly.type
_entity_poly.pdbx_seq_one_letter_code
_entity_poly.pdbx_strand_id
1 'polypeptide(L)' 'CHFGKKVYELEERWNPDLGSPFGVMYCIRCECIAVQKKRRIAGRTLCRNIKNECPKPNCDEPVLLPGRCCKVC' A
#
# COMPACT_ATOMS: atom_id res chain seq x y z
N CYS A 1 -12.01 2.83 7.29
CA CYS A 1 -11.10 3.97 7.11
C CYS A 1 -11.47 4.72 5.84
N HIS A 2 -11.22 6.03 5.78
CA HIS A 2 -11.41 6.81 4.57
C HIS A 2 -10.05 7.20 3.98
N PHE A 3 -9.87 7.02 2.68
CA PHE A 3 -8.69 7.49 1.96
C PHE A 3 -9.10 7.99 0.57
N GLY A 4 -8.92 9.28 0.33
CA GLY A 4 -9.49 9.96 -0.84
C GLY A 4 -11.02 9.83 -0.85
N LYS A 5 -11.59 9.34 -1.96
CA LYS A 5 -13.03 9.10 -2.12
C LYS A 5 -13.46 7.67 -1.77
N LYS A 6 -12.54 6.82 -1.33
CA LYS A 6 -12.78 5.40 -1.05
C LYS A 6 -12.90 5.15 0.45
N VAL A 7 -13.76 4.20 0.80
CA VAL A 7 -13.92 3.66 2.15
C VAL A 7 -13.32 2.26 2.14
N TYR A 8 -12.55 1.95 3.19
CA TYR A 8 -11.86 0.68 3.38
C TYR A 8 -12.32 0.05 4.69
N GLU A 9 -12.58 -1.25 4.70
CA GLU A 9 -12.93 -1.99 5.92
C GLU A 9 -11.71 -2.19 6.83
N LEU A 10 -11.94 -2.57 8.09
CA LEU A 10 -10.83 -2.92 8.99
C LEU A 10 -10.01 -4.08 8.40
N GLU A 11 -8.70 -4.02 8.59
CA GLU A 11 -7.70 -4.97 8.08
C GLU A 11 -7.55 -4.99 6.55
N GLU A 12 -8.36 -4.22 5.82
CA GLU A 12 -8.21 -4.09 4.37
C GLU A 12 -6.87 -3.43 4.02
N ARG A 13 -6.21 -3.97 3.00
CA ARG A 13 -4.89 -3.51 2.52
C ARG A 13 -4.96 -3.09 1.07
N TRP A 14 -4.33 -1.96 0.74
CA TRP A 14 -4.34 -1.43 -0.62
C TRP A 14 -3.05 -0.65 -0.97
N ASN A 15 -2.82 -0.45 -2.27
CA ASN A 15 -1.89 0.56 -2.75
C ASN A 15 -2.62 1.90 -2.89
N PRO A 16 -2.14 2.98 -2.26
CA PRO A 16 -2.82 4.27 -2.32
C PRO A 16 -2.74 4.85 -3.73
N ASP A 17 -3.86 5.41 -4.18
CA ASP A 17 -3.93 6.26 -5.36
C ASP A 17 -3.87 7.72 -4.90
N LEU A 18 -2.81 8.42 -5.27
CA LEU A 18 -2.59 9.83 -4.92
C LEU A 18 -3.21 10.78 -5.96
N GLY A 19 -3.87 10.25 -6.99
CA GLY A 19 -4.44 11.04 -8.09
C GLY A 19 -3.37 11.63 -9.00
N SER A 20 -3.81 12.38 -10.02
CA SER A 20 -2.91 13.04 -10.97
C SER A 20 -2.01 14.06 -10.26
N PRO A 21 -0.69 14.11 -10.57
CA PRO A 21 0.03 13.37 -11.62
C PRO A 21 0.63 12.02 -11.17
N PHE A 22 0.50 11.64 -9.90
CA PHE A 22 1.24 10.53 -9.29
C PHE A 22 0.60 9.16 -9.52
N GLY A 23 -0.73 9.08 -9.49
CA GLY A 23 -1.48 7.84 -9.61
C GLY A 23 -1.24 6.87 -8.44
N VAL A 24 -1.26 5.57 -8.76
CA VAL A 24 -1.15 4.49 -7.77
C VAL A 24 0.31 4.24 -7.37
N MET A 25 0.58 4.29 -6.08
CA MET A 25 1.90 4.03 -5.51
C MET A 25 2.05 2.54 -5.14
N TYR A 26 2.47 1.71 -6.09
CA TYR A 26 2.55 0.26 -5.92
C TYR A 26 3.54 -0.21 -4.84
N CYS A 27 4.55 0.59 -4.50
CA CYS A 27 5.48 0.30 -3.40
C CYS A 27 5.05 0.83 -2.03
N ILE A 28 3.88 1.47 -1.93
CA ILE A 28 3.29 1.83 -0.65
C ILE A 28 2.14 0.87 -0.39
N ARG A 29 2.15 0.24 0.79
CA ARG A 29 1.02 -0.55 1.27
C ARG A 29 0.38 0.17 2.43
N CYS A 30 -0.89 0.51 2.26
CA CYS A 30 -1.75 1.03 3.30
C CYS A 30 -2.63 -0.07 3.87
N GLU A 31 -2.98 0.06 5.14
CA GLU A 31 -3.87 -0.84 5.87
C GLU A 31 -4.78 -0.04 6.79
N CYS A 32 -6.04 -0.45 6.90
CA CYS A 32 -6.97 0.14 7.85
C CYS A 32 -6.89 -0.62 9.18
N ILE A 33 -6.10 -0.11 10.13
CA ILE A 33 -5.93 -0.76 11.42
C ILE A 33 -6.99 -0.33 12.43
N ALA A 34 -7.42 -1.26 13.27
CA ALA A 34 -8.25 -0.97 14.43
C ALA A 34 -7.41 -0.30 15.53
N VAL A 35 -7.84 0.87 16.00
CA VAL A 35 -7.18 1.59 17.10
C VAL A 35 -8.20 1.85 18.21
N GLN A 36 -7.85 1.43 19.43
CA GLN A 36 -8.68 1.70 20.60
C GLN A 36 -8.64 3.19 20.96
N LYS A 37 -9.80 3.85 20.94
CA LYS A 37 -9.96 5.25 21.39
C LYS A 37 -10.98 5.31 22.52
N LYS A 38 -10.50 5.43 23.75
CA LYS A 38 -11.31 5.47 24.98
C LYS A 38 -12.22 4.24 25.09
N ARG A 39 -13.50 4.38 24.70
CA ARG A 39 -14.54 3.33 24.77
C ARG A 39 -15.00 2.84 23.38
N ARG A 40 -14.33 3.23 22.29
CA ARG A 40 -14.72 2.87 20.91
C ARG A 40 -13.51 2.39 20.10
N ILE A 41 -13.75 1.46 19.19
CA ILE A 41 -12.80 1.09 18.14
C ILE A 41 -12.95 2.11 17.00
N ALA A 42 -11.83 2.69 16.56
CA ALA A 42 -11.79 3.56 15.40
C ALA A 42 -10.80 3.02 14.37
N GLY A 43 -11.16 3.08 13.09
CA GLY A 43 -10.22 2.76 12.01
C GLY A 43 -9.19 3.87 11.81
N ARG A 44 -7.92 3.52 11.67
CA ARG A 44 -6.83 4.43 11.27
C ARG A 44 -6.10 3.86 10.06
N THR A 45 -5.90 4.68 9.04
CA THR A 45 -5.03 4.31 7.92
C THR A 45 -3.57 4.37 8.35
N LEU A 46 -2.84 3.27 8.16
CA LEU A 46 -1.39 3.19 8.33
C LEU A 46 -0.78 2.80 6.99
N CYS A 47 0.19 3.58 6.49
CA CYS A 47 0.88 3.30 5.24
C CYS A 47 2.37 3.13 5.47
N ARG A 48 2.99 2.18 4.76
CA ARG A 48 4.43 1.94 4.82
C ARG A 48 5.01 1.63 3.44
N ASN A 49 6.28 1.98 3.25
CA ASN A 49 7.03 1.63 2.04
C ASN A 49 7.49 0.17 2.14
N ILE A 50 7.10 -0.63 1.16
CA ILE A 50 7.41 -2.07 1.09
C ILE A 50 8.51 -2.39 0.06
N LYS A 51 9.15 -1.37 -0.54
CA LYS A 51 10.22 -1.58 -1.54
C LYS A 51 11.35 -2.47 -1.01
N ASN A 52 11.66 -2.37 0.28
CA ASN A 52 12.70 -3.17 0.93
C ASN A 52 12.26 -4.61 1.24
N GLU A 53 10.97 -4.94 1.08
CA GLU A 53 10.44 -6.31 1.21
C GLU A 53 10.50 -7.08 -0.12
N CYS A 54 10.88 -6.42 -1.23
CA CYS A 54 10.96 -7.08 -2.52
C CYS A 54 12.03 -8.17 -2.53
N PRO A 55 11.72 -9.37 -3.06
CA PRO A 55 12.72 -10.42 -3.21
C PRO A 55 13.82 -9.95 -4.18
N LYS A 56 15.05 -10.38 -3.92
CA LYS A 56 16.17 -10.11 -4.82
C LYS A 56 16.00 -10.97 -6.09
N PRO A 57 15.97 -10.35 -7.29
CA PRO A 57 15.90 -11.11 -8.54
C PRO A 57 17.15 -11.98 -8.76
N ASN A 58 17.00 -13.06 -9.53
CA ASN A 58 18.06 -14.03 -9.84
C ASN A 58 18.67 -13.87 -11.24
N CYS A 59 18.33 -12.80 -11.96
CA CYS A 59 18.86 -12.46 -13.29
C CYS A 59 19.58 -11.10 -13.26
N ASP A 60 20.44 -10.87 -14.26
CA ASP A 60 21.24 -9.65 -14.37
C ASP A 60 20.39 -8.42 -14.77
N GLU A 61 19.32 -8.62 -15.53
CA GLU A 61 18.48 -7.55 -16.08
C GLU A 61 17.00 -7.67 -15.65
N PRO A 62 16.67 -7.46 -14.36
CA PRO A 62 15.30 -7.56 -13.88
C PRO A 62 14.47 -6.34 -14.28
N VAL A 63 13.24 -6.57 -14.74
CA VAL A 63 12.33 -5.55 -15.26
C VAL A 63 11.22 -5.20 -14.27
N LEU A 64 10.78 -3.94 -14.26
CA LEU A 64 9.63 -3.49 -13.46
C LEU A 64 8.38 -3.46 -14.35
N LEU A 65 7.47 -4.40 -14.13
CA LEU A 65 6.22 -4.45 -14.87
C LEU A 65 5.25 -3.34 -14.40
N PRO A 66 4.37 -2.82 -15.28
CA PRO A 66 3.31 -1.91 -14.89
C PRO A 66 2.47 -2.49 -13.75
N GLY A 67 2.14 -1.66 -12.77
CA GLY A 67 1.32 -2.10 -11.65
C GLY A 67 2.04 -2.91 -10.57
N ARG A 68 3.38 -2.99 -10.60
CA ARG A 68 4.15 -3.73 -9.62
C ARG A 68 5.12 -2.84 -8.84
N CYS A 69 5.42 -3.24 -7.62
CA CYS A 69 6.52 -2.66 -6.85
C CYS A 69 7.86 -3.35 -7.13
N CYS A 70 7.84 -4.69 -7.17
CA CYS A 70 9.05 -5.49 -7.27
C CYS A 70 9.37 -5.80 -8.73
N LYS A 71 10.67 -5.75 -9.03
CA LYS A 71 11.18 -6.21 -10.32
C LYS A 71 11.10 -7.73 -10.41
N VAL A 72 10.94 -8.22 -11.62
CA VAL A 72 10.88 -9.65 -11.94
C VAL A 72 11.86 -9.98 -13.06
N CYS A 73 12.25 -11.25 -13.09
CA CYS A 73 12.69 -11.95 -14.28
C CYS A 73 11.45 -12.71 -14.78
#